data_AF-A0A2C5YXY9-F1
#
_entry.id   AF-A0A2C5YXY9-F1
#
_cell.length_a   1.000
_cell.length_b   1.000
_cell.length_c   1.000
_cell.angle_alpha   90.00
_cell.angle_beta   90.00
_cell.angle_gamma   90.00
#
_symmetry.space_group_name_H-M   'P 1'
#
loop_
_entity.id
_entity.type
_entity.pdbx_description
1 polymer ?
#
loop_
_entity_poly.entity_id
_entity_poly.type
_entity_poly.pdbx_seq_one_letter_code
_entity_poly.pdbx_strand_id
1 'polypeptide(L)'
;MRICLINSSYEGTGSPFEAASYDPLPDPSRYIPKTRHEFICKFVTKANAKAEIDEICKEKYDFFFNYMWGVESDNVAGLDATLHLESKGIPILAQPSSFLSLTKLHLAKAAELKGLRMPQNTPGKYPKIVKYAASCGSLGLDYHSVCHDEMAVKRRVAHLQQVGNTPLLVSDFIIGAEASAMVIETGRDVVALTPLKYVFPQGTRPDQAFLTWHNKFEACKDGTITYAFAEGTEKTRLQKAAVDAFRALEIQGAAWARVDMRLERGTNKIYVLEVNSIPAVFYPKGNKLGDDLVVEETFPGAHLALMDMLLATKMIQLGLHKDKAKLLAAHYDKFAPSYDGNWRASGLCKVQQFLARTFDFGGEILDLACGTGAVGRVLNEAGIEAEITGIEVSEGMLQCSADIYRYYKQPIIIGPMEEEIMVSRRVTQEKPSDVGQAAGQYDHIVCFGALHFLQPVMFNAVLAKMFMLARKSVSFEIDDMPRSYTDFLLNLCGQLFMNYNHVQAIEQFGVPKGWELVHRSHEFLFTSPHTGHDIFGYAFRFERLPKKRLRFKDAGCWP
;
A
#
# COMPACT_ATOMS: atom_id res chain seq x y z
N MET A 1 -17.34 -8.56 1.16
CA MET A 1 -17.20 -8.94 -0.27
C MET A 1 -16.84 -10.41 -0.37
N ARG A 2 -17.28 -11.10 -1.44
CA ARG A 2 -16.88 -12.46 -1.81
C ARG A 2 -15.82 -12.37 -2.91
N ILE A 3 -14.60 -12.79 -2.62
CA ILE A 3 -13.41 -12.60 -3.45
C ILE A 3 -12.87 -13.96 -3.89
N CYS A 4 -12.68 -14.16 -5.20
CA CYS A 4 -12.07 -15.36 -5.76
C CYS A 4 -10.55 -15.21 -5.76
N LEU A 5 -9.82 -16.06 -5.03
CA LEU A 5 -8.36 -16.16 -5.13
C LEU A 5 -8.03 -17.15 -6.24
N ILE A 6 -7.46 -16.68 -7.35
CA ILE A 6 -7.11 -17.53 -8.48
C ILE A 6 -5.61 -17.81 -8.48
N ASN A 7 -5.25 -19.06 -8.23
CA ASN A 7 -3.86 -19.51 -8.10
C ASN A 7 -3.46 -20.42 -9.25
N SER A 8 -2.18 -20.41 -9.60
CA SER A 8 -1.61 -21.46 -10.44
C SER A 8 -1.70 -22.81 -9.71
N SER A 9 -2.21 -23.85 -10.37
CA SER A 9 -2.11 -25.21 -9.84
C SER A 9 -0.69 -25.74 -10.03
N TYR A 10 -0.14 -26.35 -8.98
CA TYR A 10 1.12 -27.11 -9.04
C TYR A 10 0.93 -28.59 -9.37
N GLU A 11 -0.32 -29.07 -9.38
CA GLU A 11 -0.64 -30.49 -9.55
C GLU A 11 -0.04 -31.06 -10.85
N GLY A 12 0.81 -32.07 -10.70
CA GLY A 12 1.40 -32.80 -11.83
C GLY A 12 2.42 -31.99 -12.64
N THR A 13 2.89 -30.85 -12.11
CA THR A 13 3.81 -29.96 -12.84
C THR A 13 5.28 -30.28 -12.59
N GLY A 14 5.60 -31.03 -11.51
CA GLY A 14 6.97 -31.27 -11.06
C GLY A 14 7.68 -29.98 -10.63
N SER A 15 6.91 -28.93 -10.33
CA SER A 15 7.43 -27.62 -9.93
C SER A 15 8.22 -27.76 -8.61
N PRO A 16 9.37 -27.09 -8.47
CA PRO A 16 10.08 -27.05 -7.18
C PRO A 16 9.24 -26.39 -6.07
N PHE A 17 8.23 -25.61 -6.44
CA PHE A 17 7.27 -25.00 -5.51
C PHE A 17 6.11 -25.93 -5.12
N GLU A 18 5.97 -27.11 -5.75
CA GLU A 18 4.90 -28.07 -5.45
C GLU A 18 4.97 -28.58 -4.00
N ALA A 19 6.17 -28.67 -3.43
CA ALA A 19 6.30 -28.95 -2.01
C ALA A 19 5.79 -27.74 -1.21
N ALA A 20 4.69 -27.95 -0.45
CA ALA A 20 4.05 -26.93 0.38
C ALA A 20 5.00 -26.25 1.39
N SER A 21 6.20 -26.79 1.62
CA SER A 21 7.25 -26.15 2.42
C SER A 21 7.90 -24.95 1.75
N TYR A 22 7.86 -24.83 0.41
CA TYR A 22 8.48 -23.75 -0.36
C TYR A 22 7.47 -22.67 -0.76
N ASP A 23 6.24 -23.06 -1.11
CA ASP A 23 5.14 -22.13 -1.37
C ASP A 23 3.81 -22.65 -0.78
N PRO A 24 3.46 -22.24 0.46
CA PRO A 24 2.18 -22.59 1.08
C PRO A 24 0.98 -21.81 0.50
N LEU A 25 1.20 -21.07 -0.59
CA LEU A 25 0.28 -20.18 -1.28
C LEU A 25 -0.22 -19.00 -0.42
N PRO A 26 -0.42 -17.82 -1.00
CA PRO A 26 -1.02 -16.70 -0.29
C PRO A 26 -2.52 -16.94 -0.01
N ASP A 27 -2.95 -16.64 1.21
CA ASP A 27 -4.36 -16.73 1.63
C ASP A 27 -4.68 -15.63 2.65
N PRO A 28 -5.37 -14.54 2.20
CA PRO A 28 -5.77 -13.45 3.08
C PRO A 28 -6.68 -13.87 4.24
N SER A 29 -7.37 -15.01 4.17
CA SER A 29 -8.24 -15.50 5.26
C SER A 29 -7.48 -15.79 6.57
N ARG A 30 -6.15 -15.97 6.48
CA ARG A 30 -5.27 -16.11 7.65
C ARG A 30 -5.23 -14.85 8.52
N TYR A 31 -5.47 -13.69 7.92
CA TYR A 31 -5.36 -12.37 8.57
C TYR A 31 -6.70 -11.65 8.67
N ILE A 32 -7.66 -11.99 7.81
CA ILE A 32 -8.88 -11.23 7.60
C ILE A 32 -10.09 -12.12 7.92
N PRO A 33 -10.95 -11.72 8.87
CA PRO A 33 -12.11 -12.52 9.24
C PRO A 33 -13.15 -12.57 8.12
N LYS A 34 -13.87 -13.69 8.01
CA LYS A 34 -14.95 -13.89 7.03
C LYS A 34 -16.06 -12.84 7.13
N THR A 35 -16.28 -12.27 8.31
CA THR A 35 -17.23 -11.17 8.53
C THR A 35 -16.86 -9.90 7.76
N ARG A 36 -15.59 -9.76 7.36
CA ARG A 36 -15.09 -8.67 6.52
C ARG A 36 -15.09 -9.06 5.04
N HIS A 37 -14.34 -10.09 4.69
CA HIS A 37 -14.23 -10.61 3.33
C HIS A 37 -14.25 -12.13 3.35
N GLU A 38 -15.01 -12.73 2.44
CA GLU A 38 -14.98 -14.16 2.19
C GLU A 38 -14.04 -14.42 1.01
N PHE A 39 -12.99 -15.20 1.23
CA PHE A 39 -12.04 -15.60 0.20
C PHE A 39 -12.31 -17.03 -0.23
N ILE A 40 -12.45 -17.26 -1.54
CA ILE A 40 -12.67 -18.58 -2.12
C ILE A 40 -11.49 -18.92 -3.02
N CYS A 41 -10.70 -19.93 -2.64
CA CYS A 41 -9.54 -20.35 -3.41
C CYS A 41 -9.93 -21.23 -4.59
N LYS A 42 -9.39 -20.92 -5.76
CA LYS A 42 -9.54 -21.66 -7.01
C LYS A 42 -8.17 -21.86 -7.65
N PHE A 43 -8.02 -22.99 -8.33
CA PHE A 43 -6.76 -23.41 -8.93
C PHE A 43 -6.93 -23.55 -10.43
N VAL A 44 -5.92 -23.10 -11.17
CA VAL A 44 -5.89 -23.13 -12.63
C VAL A 44 -4.66 -23.88 -13.11
N THR A 45 -4.86 -24.96 -13.85
CA THR A 45 -3.80 -25.73 -14.53
C THR A 45 -3.42 -25.06 -15.84
N LYS A 46 -2.13 -25.12 -16.23
CA LYS A 46 -1.68 -24.52 -17.50
C LYS A 46 -2.40 -25.13 -18.72
N ALA A 47 -2.62 -26.45 -18.69
CA ALA A 47 -3.23 -27.21 -19.79
C ALA A 47 -4.72 -26.88 -20.01
N ASN A 48 -5.48 -26.63 -18.94
CA ASN A 48 -6.94 -26.42 -19.02
C ASN A 48 -7.37 -24.98 -18.69
N ALA A 49 -6.42 -24.04 -18.65
CA ALA A 49 -6.62 -22.71 -18.07
C ALA A 49 -7.88 -22.00 -18.54
N LYS A 50 -8.16 -22.03 -19.85
CA LYS A 50 -9.35 -21.37 -20.43
C LYS A 50 -10.66 -21.97 -19.90
N ALA A 51 -10.76 -23.29 -19.90
CA ALA A 51 -11.98 -24.00 -19.48
C ALA A 51 -12.23 -23.84 -17.97
N GLU A 52 -11.19 -23.93 -17.15
CA GLU A 52 -11.29 -23.75 -15.70
C GLU A 52 -11.65 -22.31 -15.34
N ILE A 53 -11.04 -21.31 -15.99
CA ILE A 53 -11.42 -19.90 -15.80
C ILE A 53 -12.87 -19.67 -16.22
N ASP A 54 -13.31 -20.24 -17.35
CA ASP A 54 -14.69 -20.12 -17.81
C ASP A 54 -15.69 -20.67 -16.79
N GLU A 55 -15.36 -21.78 -16.14
CA GLU A 55 -16.19 -22.37 -15.09
C GLU A 55 -16.19 -21.51 -13.82
N ILE A 56 -15.01 -21.08 -13.36
CA ILE A 56 -14.87 -20.22 -12.17
C ILE A 56 -15.69 -18.92 -12.35
N CYS A 57 -15.65 -18.32 -13.54
CA CYS A 57 -16.37 -17.09 -13.86
C CYS A 57 -17.90 -17.23 -13.94
N LYS A 58 -18.45 -18.45 -13.92
CA LYS A 58 -19.91 -18.67 -13.78
C LYS A 58 -20.40 -18.39 -12.35
N GLU A 59 -19.51 -18.50 -11.36
CA GLU A 59 -19.83 -18.14 -9.99
C GLU A 59 -19.81 -16.62 -9.78
N LYS A 60 -20.64 -16.12 -8.84
CA LYS A 60 -20.72 -14.68 -8.54
C LYS A 60 -19.66 -14.27 -7.51
N TYR A 61 -18.74 -13.39 -7.93
CA TYR A 61 -17.72 -12.78 -7.08
C TYR A 61 -17.71 -11.26 -7.27
N ASP A 62 -17.33 -10.52 -6.23
CA ASP A 62 -17.14 -9.06 -6.30
C ASP A 62 -15.82 -8.71 -6.98
N PHE A 63 -14.76 -9.49 -6.69
CA PHE A 63 -13.41 -9.33 -7.23
C PHE A 63 -12.71 -10.69 -7.42
N PHE A 64 -11.78 -10.72 -8.37
CA PHE A 64 -10.85 -11.82 -8.61
C PHE A 64 -9.44 -11.37 -8.24
N PHE A 65 -8.84 -11.96 -7.22
CA PHE A 65 -7.46 -11.70 -6.83
C PHE A 65 -6.54 -12.68 -7.57
N ASN A 66 -5.79 -12.18 -8.54
CA ASN A 66 -4.91 -12.99 -9.37
C ASN A 66 -3.55 -13.23 -8.71
N TYR A 67 -3.25 -14.49 -8.42
CA TYR A 67 -1.95 -15.00 -7.96
C TYR A 67 -1.30 -15.94 -8.98
N MET A 68 -1.87 -16.09 -10.18
CA MET A 68 -1.24 -16.87 -11.23
C MET A 68 0.05 -16.18 -11.70
N TRP A 69 1.12 -16.95 -11.85
CA TRP A 69 2.47 -16.40 -12.01
C TRP A 69 3.29 -16.95 -13.16
N GLY A 70 2.90 -18.10 -13.71
CA GLY A 70 3.68 -18.79 -14.74
C GLY A 70 3.89 -17.95 -16.00
N VAL A 71 5.11 -17.96 -16.53
CA VAL A 71 5.37 -17.46 -17.88
C VAL A 71 5.47 -18.61 -18.88
N GLU A 72 5.83 -18.33 -20.12
CA GLU A 72 5.91 -19.34 -21.20
C GLU A 72 6.78 -20.54 -20.80
N SER A 73 7.91 -20.29 -20.13
CA SER A 73 8.85 -21.32 -19.69
C SER A 73 8.40 -22.17 -18.50
N ASP A 74 7.38 -21.76 -17.77
CA ASP A 74 6.92 -22.47 -16.57
C ASP A 74 5.83 -23.49 -16.89
N ASN A 75 5.70 -24.56 -16.10
CA ASN A 75 4.66 -25.57 -16.31
C ASN A 75 3.32 -25.25 -15.64
N VAL A 76 3.17 -24.05 -15.09
CA VAL A 76 2.01 -23.61 -14.30
C VAL A 76 1.26 -22.48 -15.02
N ALA A 77 -0.02 -22.28 -14.71
CA ALA A 77 -0.81 -21.19 -15.31
C ALA A 77 -0.25 -19.80 -14.94
N GLY A 78 -0.40 -18.82 -15.83
CA GLY A 78 0.01 -17.43 -15.60
C GLY A 78 -0.32 -16.56 -16.80
N LEU A 79 0.65 -16.05 -17.55
CA LEU A 79 0.43 -15.02 -18.58
C LEU A 79 -0.77 -15.27 -19.52
N ASP A 80 -0.82 -16.41 -20.21
CA ASP A 80 -1.92 -16.74 -21.13
C ASP A 80 -3.26 -16.93 -20.41
N ALA A 81 -3.23 -17.49 -19.21
CA ALA A 81 -4.40 -17.66 -18.36
C ALA A 81 -4.93 -16.30 -17.88
N THR A 82 -4.05 -15.39 -17.49
CA THR A 82 -4.37 -14.01 -17.10
C THR A 82 -4.96 -13.22 -18.26
N LEU A 83 -4.40 -13.33 -19.47
CA LEU A 83 -4.99 -12.71 -20.67
C LEU A 83 -6.43 -13.19 -20.90
N HIS A 84 -6.68 -14.48 -20.71
CA HIS A 84 -8.03 -15.04 -20.81
C HIS A 84 -8.95 -14.55 -19.68
N LEU A 85 -8.46 -14.46 -18.45
CA LEU A 85 -9.21 -13.92 -17.31
C LEU A 85 -9.61 -12.45 -17.56
N GLU A 86 -8.68 -11.62 -18.04
CA GLU A 86 -8.92 -10.21 -18.38
C GLU A 86 -9.98 -10.06 -19.48
N SER A 87 -10.00 -10.98 -20.46
CA SER A 87 -11.00 -10.97 -21.55
C SER A 87 -12.45 -11.13 -21.06
N LYS A 88 -12.67 -11.57 -19.81
CA LYS A 88 -14.01 -11.72 -19.23
C LYS A 88 -14.63 -10.40 -18.77
N GLY A 89 -13.88 -9.30 -18.75
CA GLY A 89 -14.40 -7.98 -18.35
C GLY A 89 -14.79 -7.91 -16.86
N ILE A 90 -14.18 -8.75 -16.03
CA ILE A 90 -14.43 -8.85 -14.58
C ILE A 90 -13.42 -7.99 -13.78
N PRO A 91 -13.78 -7.54 -12.56
CA PRO A 91 -12.85 -6.81 -11.70
C PRO A 91 -11.71 -7.71 -11.18
N ILE A 92 -10.52 -7.54 -11.75
CA ILE A 92 -9.31 -8.27 -11.35
C ILE A 92 -8.41 -7.39 -10.49
N LEU A 93 -7.96 -7.93 -9.37
CA LEU A 93 -6.97 -7.35 -8.48
C LEU A 93 -5.62 -8.03 -8.68
N ALA A 94 -4.57 -7.21 -8.81
CA ALA A 94 -3.18 -7.60 -8.99
C ALA A 94 -2.88 -8.45 -10.23
N GLN A 95 -1.59 -8.64 -10.50
CA GLN A 95 -1.05 -9.47 -11.59
C GLN A 95 -1.75 -9.24 -12.95
N PRO A 96 -1.81 -8.02 -13.49
CA PRO A 96 -2.27 -7.85 -14.86
C PRO A 96 -1.27 -8.50 -15.83
N SER A 97 -1.76 -8.96 -16.98
CA SER A 97 -0.92 -9.58 -18.03
C SER A 97 0.20 -8.64 -18.51
N SER A 98 -0.08 -7.33 -18.49
CA SER A 98 0.87 -6.26 -18.80
C SER A 98 2.07 -6.21 -17.85
N PHE A 99 1.94 -6.72 -16.62
CA PHE A 99 3.04 -6.83 -15.68
C PHE A 99 3.71 -8.22 -15.76
N LEU A 100 2.92 -9.29 -15.83
CA LEU A 100 3.44 -10.66 -15.94
C LEU A 100 4.32 -10.88 -17.18
N SER A 101 4.06 -10.15 -18.27
CA SER A 101 4.86 -10.20 -19.50
C SER A 101 6.23 -9.51 -19.38
N LEU A 102 6.46 -8.73 -18.32
CA LEU A 102 7.71 -8.00 -18.13
C LEU A 102 8.82 -8.90 -17.58
N THR A 103 10.04 -8.59 -18.00
CA THR A 103 11.25 -9.32 -17.60
C THR A 103 12.31 -8.34 -17.12
N LYS A 104 13.40 -8.86 -16.54
CA LYS A 104 14.54 -8.04 -16.12
C LYS A 104 15.16 -7.22 -17.27
N LEU A 105 14.98 -7.66 -18.52
CA LEU A 105 15.43 -6.92 -19.71
C LEU A 105 14.56 -5.68 -19.98
N HIS A 106 13.24 -5.80 -19.77
CA HIS A 106 12.33 -4.66 -19.87
C HIS A 106 12.67 -3.59 -18.82
N LEU A 107 12.94 -4.02 -17.59
CA LEU A 107 13.39 -3.10 -16.54
C LEU A 107 14.74 -2.44 -16.89
N ALA A 108 15.70 -3.18 -17.43
CA ALA A 108 16.98 -2.61 -17.86
C ALA A 108 16.80 -1.52 -18.94
N LYS A 109 15.92 -1.76 -19.92
CA LYS A 109 15.58 -0.78 -20.95
C LYS A 109 14.86 0.45 -20.37
N ALA A 110 13.89 0.23 -19.48
CA ALA A 110 13.20 1.31 -18.79
C ALA A 110 14.16 2.15 -17.93
N ALA A 111 15.12 1.50 -17.29
CA ALA A 111 16.12 2.13 -16.46
C ALA A 111 17.03 3.07 -17.24
N GLU A 112 17.46 2.67 -18.44
CA GLU A 112 18.23 3.51 -19.36
C GLU A 112 17.45 4.78 -19.75
N LEU A 113 16.17 4.64 -20.09
CA LEU A 113 15.32 5.76 -20.51
C LEU A 113 14.98 6.74 -19.37
N LYS A 114 14.81 6.23 -18.14
CA LYS A 114 14.33 7.02 -16.99
C LYS A 114 15.45 7.38 -16.00
N GLY A 115 16.71 7.06 -16.30
CA GLY A 115 17.86 7.35 -15.44
C GLY A 115 17.91 6.54 -14.14
N LEU A 116 17.27 5.36 -14.11
CA LEU A 116 17.38 4.46 -12.96
C LEU A 116 18.72 3.74 -13.00
N ARG A 117 19.32 3.56 -11.83
CA ARG A 117 20.56 2.82 -11.72
C ARG A 117 20.26 1.32 -11.66
N MET A 118 20.59 0.61 -12.74
CA MET A 118 20.66 -0.85 -12.77
C MET A 118 22.11 -1.32 -12.99
N PRO A 119 22.47 -2.53 -12.51
CA PRO A 119 23.76 -3.12 -12.82
C PRO A 119 23.94 -3.28 -14.33
N GLN A 120 25.05 -2.77 -14.86
CA GLN A 120 25.40 -2.80 -16.28
C GLN A 120 26.18 -4.07 -16.61
N ASN A 121 26.45 -4.34 -17.89
CA ASN A 121 27.42 -5.35 -18.29
C ASN A 121 28.74 -4.68 -18.71
N THR A 122 29.47 -4.07 -17.77
CA THR A 122 30.67 -3.28 -18.10
C THR A 122 31.81 -4.19 -18.61
N PRO A 123 32.39 -3.93 -19.79
CA PRO A 123 33.51 -4.73 -20.31
C PRO A 123 34.70 -4.75 -19.35
N GLY A 124 35.29 -5.93 -19.14
CA GLY A 124 36.47 -6.11 -18.28
C GLY A 124 36.23 -5.98 -16.77
N LYS A 125 35.02 -5.63 -16.33
CA LYS A 125 34.68 -5.49 -14.91
C LYS A 125 34.08 -6.79 -14.34
N TYR A 126 34.69 -7.29 -13.27
CA TYR A 126 34.28 -8.49 -12.53
C TYR A 126 34.23 -8.21 -11.02
N PRO A 127 33.46 -8.97 -10.23
CA PRO A 127 32.63 -10.11 -10.64
C PRO A 127 31.34 -9.71 -11.39
N LYS A 128 30.80 -10.65 -12.18
CA LYS A 128 29.52 -10.57 -12.87
C LYS A 128 28.57 -11.62 -12.34
N ILE A 129 27.27 -11.36 -12.38
CA ILE A 129 26.22 -12.34 -12.11
C ILE A 129 25.50 -12.74 -13.40
N VAL A 130 25.34 -14.04 -13.62
CA VAL A 130 24.59 -14.62 -14.74
C VAL A 130 23.30 -15.24 -14.21
N LYS A 131 22.15 -14.82 -14.74
CA LYS A 131 20.82 -15.26 -14.30
C LYS A 131 19.80 -15.29 -15.43
N TYR A 132 18.71 -16.05 -15.27
CA TYR A 132 17.59 -15.99 -16.21
C TYR A 132 16.84 -14.64 -16.09
N ALA A 133 16.50 -14.05 -17.23
CA ALA A 133 15.82 -12.77 -17.31
C ALA A 133 14.34 -12.83 -16.91
N ALA A 134 13.68 -13.96 -17.20
CA ALA A 134 12.25 -14.18 -16.94
C ALA A 134 11.97 -15.02 -15.68
N SER A 135 12.99 -15.53 -14.99
CA SER A 135 12.79 -16.31 -13.75
C SER A 135 12.39 -15.45 -12.55
N CYS A 136 11.69 -16.06 -11.60
CA CYS A 136 11.38 -15.50 -10.28
C CYS A 136 12.00 -16.33 -9.14
N GLY A 137 11.94 -15.82 -7.90
CA GLY A 137 12.22 -16.63 -6.70
C GLY A 137 13.66 -17.11 -6.50
N SER A 138 14.65 -16.49 -7.14
CA SER A 138 16.04 -16.98 -7.16
C SER A 138 16.23 -18.36 -7.79
N LEU A 139 15.27 -18.81 -8.61
CA LEU A 139 15.35 -20.08 -9.32
C LEU A 139 16.59 -20.11 -10.23
N GLY A 140 17.43 -21.14 -10.08
CA GLY A 140 18.68 -21.29 -10.82
C GLY A 140 19.83 -20.37 -10.36
N LEU A 141 19.71 -19.72 -9.19
CA LEU A 141 20.80 -18.97 -8.57
C LEU A 141 21.50 -19.80 -7.48
N ASP A 142 22.80 -19.97 -7.68
CA ASP A 142 23.74 -20.57 -6.74
C ASP A 142 25.03 -19.73 -6.70
N TYR A 143 26.01 -20.10 -5.87
CA TYR A 143 27.26 -19.33 -5.76
C TYR A 143 28.09 -19.29 -7.06
N HIS A 144 27.91 -20.23 -7.99
CA HIS A 144 28.54 -20.20 -9.31
C HIS A 144 27.86 -19.22 -10.27
N SER A 145 26.70 -18.66 -9.92
CA SER A 145 26.11 -17.54 -10.66
C SER A 145 26.99 -16.29 -10.62
N VAL A 146 27.85 -16.13 -9.61
CA VAL A 146 28.81 -15.02 -9.50
C VAL A 146 30.16 -15.44 -10.12
N CYS A 147 30.42 -14.91 -11.30
CA CYS A 147 31.54 -15.21 -12.18
C CYS A 147 32.66 -14.16 -12.04
N HIS A 148 33.88 -14.58 -11.77
CA HIS A 148 35.03 -13.69 -11.52
C HIS A 148 35.87 -13.37 -12.76
N ASP A 149 35.59 -14.02 -13.90
CA ASP A 149 36.28 -13.79 -15.17
C ASP A 149 35.39 -14.16 -16.37
N GLU A 150 35.86 -13.86 -17.58
CA GLU A 150 35.12 -14.08 -18.83
C GLU A 150 34.85 -15.58 -19.09
N MET A 151 35.80 -16.45 -18.74
CA MET A 151 35.64 -17.89 -18.94
C MET A 151 34.56 -18.45 -18.00
N ALA A 152 34.50 -17.97 -16.76
CA ALA A 152 33.45 -18.33 -15.81
C ALA A 152 32.07 -17.90 -16.32
N VAL A 153 31.95 -16.68 -16.89
CA VAL A 153 30.71 -16.23 -17.52
C VAL A 153 30.32 -17.15 -18.68
N LYS A 154 31.24 -17.46 -19.60
CA LYS A 154 30.98 -18.36 -20.74
C LYS A 154 30.52 -19.74 -20.28
N ARG A 155 31.18 -20.32 -19.28
CA ARG A 155 30.78 -21.62 -18.69
C ARG A 155 29.37 -21.55 -18.08
N ARG A 156 29.06 -20.50 -17.31
CA ARG A 156 27.74 -20.38 -16.68
C ARG A 156 26.64 -20.16 -17.70
N VAL A 157 26.88 -19.34 -18.73
CA VAL A 157 25.94 -19.14 -19.85
C VAL A 157 25.66 -20.46 -20.56
N ALA A 158 26.71 -21.20 -20.95
CA ALA A 158 26.55 -22.49 -21.62
C ALA A 158 25.77 -23.50 -20.76
N HIS A 159 26.03 -23.54 -19.45
CA HIS A 159 25.31 -24.40 -18.52
C HIS A 159 23.81 -24.06 -18.45
N LEU A 160 23.45 -22.78 -18.30
CA LEU A 160 22.03 -22.38 -18.23
C LEU A 160 21.30 -22.58 -19.56
N GLN A 161 21.99 -22.41 -20.70
CA GLN A 161 21.41 -22.66 -22.03
C GLN A 161 21.14 -24.15 -22.31
N GLN A 162 21.83 -25.07 -21.63
CA GLN A 162 21.53 -26.51 -21.74
C GLN A 162 20.21 -26.89 -21.09
N VAL A 163 19.75 -26.10 -20.10
CA VAL A 163 18.55 -26.38 -19.31
C VAL A 163 17.30 -25.79 -19.98
N GLY A 164 17.43 -24.76 -20.80
CA GLY A 164 16.31 -24.23 -21.60
C GLY A 164 16.62 -22.95 -22.38
N ASN A 165 15.65 -22.50 -23.16
CA ASN A 165 15.76 -21.33 -24.05
C ASN A 165 15.40 -19.99 -23.38
N THR A 166 15.33 -19.94 -22.06
CA THR A 166 14.96 -18.71 -21.34
C THR A 166 16.06 -17.66 -21.51
N PRO A 167 15.73 -16.41 -21.90
CA PRO A 167 16.74 -15.35 -22.06
C PRO A 167 17.58 -15.16 -20.79
N LEU A 168 18.88 -14.92 -20.95
CA LEU A 168 19.82 -14.71 -19.86
C LEU A 168 20.18 -13.23 -19.71
N LEU A 169 20.45 -12.81 -18.48
CA LEU A 169 21.00 -11.51 -18.13
C LEU A 169 22.38 -11.71 -17.50
N VAL A 170 23.39 -11.06 -18.09
CA VAL A 170 24.73 -10.91 -17.53
C VAL A 170 24.89 -9.48 -17.07
N SER A 171 25.26 -9.27 -15.81
CA SER A 171 25.41 -7.93 -15.23
C SER A 171 26.50 -7.90 -14.18
N ASP A 172 27.07 -6.73 -13.91
CA ASP A 172 28.04 -6.52 -12.84
C ASP A 172 27.43 -6.93 -11.50
N PHE A 173 28.15 -7.72 -10.71
CA PHE A 173 27.71 -8.05 -9.37
C PHE A 173 28.04 -6.90 -8.41
N ILE A 174 27.00 -6.30 -7.83
CA ILE A 174 27.14 -5.15 -6.94
C ILE A 174 27.47 -5.62 -5.52
N ILE A 175 28.74 -5.52 -5.14
CA ILE A 175 29.17 -5.87 -3.78
C ILE A 175 28.58 -4.86 -2.78
N GLY A 176 27.78 -5.35 -1.82
CA GLY A 176 27.10 -4.49 -0.86
C GLY A 176 25.89 -5.14 -0.21
N ALA A 177 25.06 -4.35 0.48
CA ALA A 177 23.89 -4.86 1.18
C ALA A 177 22.75 -5.16 0.19
N GLU A 178 22.03 -6.25 0.42
CA GLU A 178 20.80 -6.57 -0.31
C GLU A 178 19.60 -6.01 0.44
N ALA A 179 18.67 -5.42 -0.29
CA ALA A 179 17.47 -4.79 0.26
C ALA A 179 16.26 -5.06 -0.63
N SER A 180 15.09 -5.11 -0.03
CA SER A 180 13.81 -5.16 -0.74
C SER A 180 12.85 -4.11 -0.21
N ALA A 181 11.99 -3.58 -1.07
CA ALA A 181 10.91 -2.69 -0.68
C ALA A 181 9.64 -3.09 -1.41
N MET A 182 8.55 -3.30 -0.66
CA MET A 182 7.23 -3.39 -1.27
C MET A 182 6.79 -2.01 -1.73
N VAL A 183 6.22 -1.94 -2.93
CA VAL A 183 5.46 -0.79 -3.42
C VAL A 183 4.01 -1.19 -3.56
N ILE A 184 3.10 -0.27 -3.26
CA ILE A 184 1.67 -0.45 -3.44
C ILE A 184 1.12 0.75 -4.20
N GLU A 185 0.14 0.48 -5.06
CA GLU A 185 -0.71 1.54 -5.60
C GLU A 185 -1.66 2.03 -4.51
N THR A 186 -1.83 3.35 -4.41
CA THR A 186 -2.85 3.99 -3.57
C THR A 186 -3.64 4.94 -4.45
N GLY A 187 -4.83 4.51 -4.87
CA GLY A 187 -5.64 5.24 -5.87
C GLY A 187 -4.90 5.35 -7.21
N ARG A 188 -4.41 6.56 -7.53
CA ARG A 188 -3.62 6.85 -8.75
C ARG A 188 -2.13 7.11 -8.48
N ASP A 189 -1.70 6.93 -7.24
CA ASP A 189 -0.32 7.13 -6.83
C ASP A 189 0.34 5.81 -6.39
N VAL A 190 1.64 5.84 -6.13
CA VAL A 190 2.43 4.68 -5.70
C VAL A 190 3.26 5.07 -4.50
N VAL A 191 3.23 4.24 -3.47
CA VAL A 191 4.00 4.42 -2.24
C VAL A 191 4.83 3.17 -1.94
N ALA A 192 6.05 3.37 -1.45
CA ALA A 192 6.89 2.28 -0.96
C ALA A 192 6.72 2.12 0.55
N LEU A 193 6.55 0.88 1.02
CA LEU A 193 6.59 0.53 2.43
C LEU A 193 8.03 0.61 2.96
N THR A 194 8.23 0.34 4.25
CA THR A 194 9.57 0.38 4.85
C THR A 194 10.44 -0.72 4.24
N PRO A 195 11.59 -0.39 3.63
CA PRO A 195 12.48 -1.39 3.05
C PRO A 195 13.10 -2.29 4.12
N LEU A 196 13.30 -3.56 3.78
CA LEU A 196 14.11 -4.49 4.55
C LEU A 196 15.51 -4.60 3.97
N LYS A 197 16.48 -4.82 4.84
CA LYS A 197 17.86 -5.21 4.50
C LYS A 197 18.15 -6.60 5.04
N TYR A 198 18.75 -7.42 4.20
CA TYR A 198 19.16 -8.76 4.57
C TYR A 198 20.48 -8.70 5.34
N VAL A 199 20.51 -9.39 6.48
CA VAL A 199 21.67 -9.46 7.36
C VAL A 199 22.24 -10.87 7.28
N PHE A 200 23.39 -10.97 6.63
CA PHE A 200 24.15 -12.21 6.49
C PHE A 200 25.09 -12.41 7.70
N PRO A 201 25.46 -13.66 8.03
CA PRO A 201 26.42 -13.95 9.09
C PRO A 201 27.73 -13.15 8.97
N GLN A 202 28.33 -12.84 10.12
CA GLN A 202 29.64 -12.21 10.15
C GLN A 202 30.67 -13.13 9.46
N GLY A 203 31.49 -12.55 8.58
CA GLY A 203 32.49 -13.30 7.82
C GLY A 203 31.99 -13.92 6.52
N THR A 204 30.68 -13.82 6.18
CA THR A 204 30.20 -14.20 4.85
C THR A 204 30.96 -13.43 3.77
N ARG A 205 31.47 -14.16 2.78
CA ARG A 205 32.22 -13.55 1.67
C ARG A 205 31.34 -12.57 0.90
N PRO A 206 31.88 -11.41 0.47
CA PRO A 206 31.08 -10.40 -0.23
C PRO A 206 30.40 -10.90 -1.52
N ASP A 207 30.98 -11.88 -2.20
CA ASP A 207 30.46 -12.51 -3.41
C ASP A 207 29.47 -13.67 -3.14
N GLN A 208 29.27 -14.03 -1.87
CA GLN A 208 28.27 -15.01 -1.41
C GLN A 208 27.11 -14.37 -0.63
N ALA A 209 27.25 -13.10 -0.24
CA ALA A 209 26.23 -12.34 0.47
C ALA A 209 25.10 -11.89 -0.49
N PHE A 210 24.32 -12.85 -0.99
CA PHE A 210 23.12 -12.61 -1.79
C PHE A 210 22.09 -13.74 -1.68
N LEU A 211 20.85 -13.47 -2.07
CA LEU A 211 19.75 -14.43 -1.97
C LEU A 211 19.76 -15.46 -3.12
N THR A 212 20.58 -16.51 -2.97
CA THR A 212 20.40 -17.79 -3.68
C THR A 212 19.08 -18.47 -3.27
N TRP A 213 18.67 -19.50 -4.01
CA TRP A 213 17.50 -20.32 -3.63
C TRP A 213 17.59 -20.82 -2.18
N HIS A 214 18.71 -21.47 -1.83
CA HIS A 214 18.98 -21.96 -0.48
C HIS A 214 18.93 -20.83 0.56
N ASN A 215 19.60 -19.71 0.29
CA ASN A 215 19.63 -18.60 1.23
C ASN A 215 18.22 -18.04 1.50
N LYS A 216 17.36 -17.99 0.48
CA LYS A 216 16.01 -17.46 0.58
C LYS A 216 15.04 -18.39 1.33
N PHE A 217 15.08 -19.69 1.06
CA PHE A 217 14.07 -20.64 1.58
C PHE A 217 14.52 -21.44 2.80
N GLU A 218 15.83 -21.65 2.97
CA GLU A 218 16.38 -22.45 4.06
C GLU A 218 17.06 -21.54 5.09
N ALA A 219 18.07 -20.77 4.69
CA ALA A 219 18.85 -19.95 5.63
C ALA A 219 18.05 -18.80 6.27
N CYS A 220 17.05 -18.23 5.58
CA CYS A 220 16.12 -17.29 6.22
C CYS A 220 15.17 -18.01 7.19
N LYS A 221 14.79 -19.26 6.90
CA LYS A 221 13.84 -20.04 7.68
C LYS A 221 14.45 -20.53 9.00
N ASP A 222 15.70 -20.97 8.98
CA ASP A 222 16.44 -21.38 10.19
C ASP A 222 17.03 -20.21 10.99
N GLY A 223 16.97 -18.99 10.45
CA GLY A 223 17.42 -17.76 11.11
C GLY A 223 18.90 -17.43 10.90
N THR A 224 19.61 -18.18 10.06
CA THR A 224 21.00 -17.88 9.66
C THR A 224 21.10 -16.53 8.96
N ILE A 225 20.14 -16.22 8.08
CA ILE A 225 19.97 -14.90 7.47
C ILE A 225 18.75 -14.25 8.10
N THR A 226 18.91 -12.99 8.53
CA THR A 226 17.83 -12.22 9.17
C THR A 226 17.58 -10.92 8.42
N TYR A 227 16.69 -10.08 8.95
CA TYR A 227 16.27 -8.84 8.34
C TYR A 227 16.36 -7.69 9.33
N ALA A 228 16.68 -6.50 8.81
CA ALA A 228 16.58 -5.24 9.55
C ALA A 228 15.80 -4.22 8.71
N PHE A 229 14.97 -3.41 9.36
CA PHE A 229 14.33 -2.28 8.68
C PHE A 229 15.36 -1.21 8.33
N ALA A 230 15.28 -0.68 7.11
CA ALA A 230 16.04 0.52 6.75
C ALA A 230 15.51 1.72 7.54
N GLU A 231 16.42 2.60 7.96
CA GLU A 231 16.10 3.79 8.75
C GLU A 231 16.68 5.07 8.13
N GLY A 232 16.25 6.22 8.65
CA GLY A 232 16.82 7.52 8.30
C GLY A 232 16.82 7.82 6.80
N THR A 233 17.92 8.39 6.31
CA THR A 233 18.09 8.77 4.90
C THR A 233 18.19 7.55 3.97
N GLU A 234 18.68 6.42 4.47
CA GLU A 234 18.75 5.17 3.71
C GLU A 234 17.35 4.68 3.36
N LYS A 235 16.42 4.67 4.34
CA LYS A 235 15.00 4.35 4.13
C LYS A 235 14.41 5.19 3.00
N THR A 236 14.52 6.52 3.09
CA THR A 236 13.95 7.43 2.10
C THR A 236 14.52 7.21 0.71
N ARG A 237 15.84 6.98 0.59
CA ARG A 237 16.50 6.75 -0.71
C ARG A 237 16.07 5.42 -1.33
N LEU A 238 15.92 4.37 -0.54
CA LEU A 238 15.44 3.06 -1.00
C LEU A 238 13.96 3.10 -1.39
N GLN A 239 13.11 3.75 -0.60
CA GLN A 239 11.70 3.97 -0.95
C GLN A 239 11.57 4.72 -2.28
N LYS A 240 12.35 5.80 -2.45
CA LYS A 240 12.36 6.55 -3.71
C LYS A 240 12.79 5.68 -4.88
N ALA A 241 13.90 4.94 -4.75
CA ALA A 241 14.38 4.05 -5.81
C ALA A 241 13.34 2.97 -6.18
N ALA A 242 12.60 2.44 -5.20
CA ALA A 242 11.54 1.47 -5.43
C ALA A 242 10.35 2.08 -6.19
N VAL A 243 9.86 3.25 -5.77
CA VAL A 243 8.78 3.96 -6.46
C VAL A 243 9.20 4.35 -7.89
N ASP A 244 10.41 4.87 -8.07
CA ASP A 244 10.90 5.24 -9.40
C ASP A 244 11.03 4.01 -10.31
N ALA A 245 11.49 2.87 -9.78
CA ALA A 245 11.58 1.60 -10.52
C ALA A 245 10.23 1.10 -11.01
N PHE A 246 9.22 1.10 -10.13
CA PHE A 246 7.87 0.69 -10.48
C PHE A 246 7.24 1.62 -11.52
N ARG A 247 7.37 2.95 -11.34
CA ARG A 247 6.85 3.94 -12.29
C ARG A 247 7.53 3.87 -13.65
N ALA A 248 8.82 3.52 -13.71
CA ALA A 248 9.52 3.39 -14.99
C ALA A 248 9.00 2.26 -15.87
N LEU A 249 8.37 1.24 -15.29
CA LEU A 249 7.72 0.16 -16.03
C LEU A 249 6.34 0.56 -16.59
N GLU A 250 5.81 1.72 -16.20
CA GLU A 250 4.54 2.28 -16.70
C GLU A 250 3.33 1.31 -16.53
N ILE A 251 3.40 0.46 -15.50
CA ILE A 251 2.34 -0.48 -15.14
C ILE A 251 1.24 0.26 -14.38
N GLN A 252 -0.01 -0.13 -14.63
CA GLN A 252 -1.19 0.33 -13.88
C GLN A 252 -2.04 -0.87 -13.45
N GLY A 253 -2.67 -0.77 -12.29
CA GLY A 253 -3.59 -1.79 -11.79
C GLY A 253 -2.90 -3.06 -11.29
N ALA A 254 -1.60 -2.99 -11.00
CA ALA A 254 -0.85 -4.09 -10.41
C ALA A 254 -1.14 -4.31 -8.93
N ALA A 255 -1.78 -3.33 -8.27
CA ALA A 255 -2.00 -3.23 -6.83
C ALA A 255 -0.71 -3.10 -6.01
N TRP A 256 0.32 -3.89 -6.31
CA TRP A 256 1.60 -3.91 -5.60
C TRP A 256 2.74 -4.48 -6.45
N ALA A 257 3.96 -4.39 -5.91
CA ALA A 257 5.14 -5.14 -6.35
C ALA A 257 6.18 -5.20 -5.22
N ARG A 258 7.18 -6.08 -5.33
CA ARG A 258 8.42 -6.02 -4.55
C ARG A 258 9.56 -5.56 -5.43
N VAL A 259 10.28 -4.53 -5.01
CA VAL A 259 11.49 -4.06 -5.68
C VAL A 259 12.71 -4.58 -4.93
N ASP A 260 13.51 -5.40 -5.61
CA ASP A 260 14.75 -5.94 -5.07
C ASP A 260 15.93 -5.05 -5.52
N MET A 261 16.81 -4.71 -4.58
CA MET A 261 17.86 -3.70 -4.74
C MET A 261 19.17 -4.11 -4.07
N ARG A 262 20.28 -3.52 -4.49
CA ARG A 262 21.55 -3.55 -3.75
C ARG A 262 22.09 -2.16 -3.48
N LEU A 263 22.63 -1.98 -2.28
CA LEU A 263 23.35 -0.79 -1.85
C LEU A 263 24.85 -1.08 -1.93
N GLU A 264 25.52 -0.48 -2.91
CA GLU A 264 26.95 -0.69 -3.14
C GLU A 264 27.80 -0.28 -1.94
N ARG A 265 28.71 -1.15 -1.52
CA ARG A 265 29.64 -0.91 -0.42
C ARG A 265 30.56 0.27 -0.77
N GLY A 266 30.76 1.18 0.18
CA GLY A 266 31.67 2.32 0.04
C GLY A 266 31.05 3.55 -0.64
N THR A 267 30.22 3.38 -1.68
CA THR A 267 29.55 4.51 -2.35
C THR A 267 28.12 4.74 -1.87
N ASN A 268 27.49 3.72 -1.27
CA ASN A 268 26.07 3.69 -0.93
C ASN A 268 25.15 3.97 -2.13
N LYS A 269 25.61 3.74 -3.36
CA LYS A 269 24.76 3.84 -4.56
C LYS A 269 23.75 2.71 -4.57
N ILE A 270 22.49 3.04 -4.84
CA ILE A 270 21.41 2.06 -4.95
C ILE A 270 21.32 1.60 -6.39
N TYR A 271 21.28 0.29 -6.58
CA TYR A 271 21.09 -0.40 -7.85
C TYR A 271 19.81 -1.23 -7.75
N VAL A 272 18.83 -0.95 -8.62
CA VAL A 272 17.63 -1.78 -8.76
C VAL A 272 18.00 -3.07 -9.47
N LEU A 273 17.53 -4.21 -8.98
CA LEU A 273 17.82 -5.52 -9.56
C LEU A 273 16.63 -6.11 -10.31
N GLU A 274 15.42 -5.91 -9.76
CA GLU A 274 14.19 -6.53 -10.21
C GLU A 274 12.98 -5.79 -9.62
N VAL A 275 11.88 -5.79 -10.36
CA VAL A 275 10.54 -5.44 -9.85
C VAL A 275 9.69 -6.70 -10.01
N ASN A 276 9.41 -7.38 -8.90
CA ASN A 276 8.66 -8.61 -8.86
C ASN A 276 7.18 -8.31 -8.62
N SER A 277 6.30 -8.88 -9.43
CA SER A 277 4.88 -8.60 -9.36
C SER A 277 4.21 -9.25 -8.14
N ILE A 278 4.77 -10.34 -7.59
CA ILE A 278 4.16 -11.16 -6.52
C ILE A 278 5.00 -11.05 -5.25
N PRO A 279 4.76 -10.02 -4.41
CA PRO A 279 5.30 -10.01 -3.06
C PRO A 279 4.73 -11.18 -2.23
N ALA A 280 5.51 -11.69 -1.28
CA ALA A 280 5.13 -12.82 -0.43
C ALA A 280 4.25 -12.37 0.75
N VAL A 281 3.03 -11.90 0.44
CA VAL A 281 2.07 -11.35 1.41
C VAL A 281 0.88 -12.28 1.56
N PHE A 282 0.34 -12.35 2.79
CA PHE A 282 -0.71 -13.26 3.22
C PHE A 282 -0.25 -14.74 3.30
N TYR A 283 1.04 -14.97 3.57
CA TYR A 283 1.60 -16.30 3.82
C TYR A 283 1.33 -16.71 5.28
N PRO A 284 1.59 -17.97 5.69
CA PRO A 284 1.40 -18.40 7.08
C PRO A 284 2.04 -17.44 8.09
N LYS A 285 1.32 -17.14 9.17
CA LYS A 285 1.81 -16.23 10.22
C LYS A 285 3.13 -16.71 10.79
N GLY A 286 4.06 -15.78 10.98
CA GLY A 286 5.41 -16.08 11.48
C GLY A 286 6.39 -16.61 10.42
N ASN A 287 6.00 -16.65 9.14
CA ASN A 287 6.93 -16.96 8.05
C ASN A 287 8.14 -16.00 8.03
N LYS A 288 9.22 -16.43 7.39
CA LYS A 288 10.50 -15.69 7.34
C LYS A 288 10.82 -15.13 5.95
N LEU A 289 9.81 -14.93 5.10
CA LEU A 289 10.00 -14.37 3.75
C LEU A 289 10.15 -12.85 3.76
N GLY A 290 9.74 -12.18 4.84
CA GLY A 290 9.99 -10.77 5.13
C GLY A 290 8.83 -9.83 4.75
N ASP A 291 8.14 -10.07 3.64
CA ASP A 291 7.11 -9.14 3.13
C ASP A 291 5.91 -9.00 4.12
N ASP A 292 5.39 -10.11 4.67
CA ASP A 292 4.34 -10.05 5.72
C ASP A 292 4.79 -9.29 6.98
N LEU A 293 6.06 -9.41 7.36
CA LEU A 293 6.62 -8.67 8.51
C LEU A 293 6.61 -7.16 8.24
N VAL A 294 6.91 -6.72 7.01
CA VAL A 294 6.83 -5.29 6.64
C VAL A 294 5.41 -4.78 6.80
N VAL A 295 4.42 -5.56 6.36
CA VAL A 295 3.01 -5.20 6.48
C VAL A 295 2.60 -5.11 7.95
N GLU A 296 2.90 -6.15 8.74
CA GLU A 296 2.55 -6.23 10.16
C GLU A 296 3.22 -5.15 11.02
N GLU A 297 4.47 -4.79 10.71
CA GLU A 297 5.25 -3.83 11.50
C GLU A 297 5.04 -2.38 11.05
N THR A 298 4.71 -2.14 9.78
CA THR A 298 4.85 -0.79 9.20
C THR A 298 3.64 -0.28 8.42
N PHE A 299 2.67 -1.13 8.07
CA PHE A 299 1.43 -0.67 7.42
C PHE A 299 0.37 -0.34 8.49
N PRO A 300 -0.17 0.88 8.55
CA PRO A 300 -1.23 1.22 9.50
C PRO A 300 -2.48 0.34 9.31
N GLY A 301 -2.92 -0.34 10.36
CA GLY A 301 -4.01 -1.34 10.29
C GLY A 301 -3.59 -2.70 9.71
N ALA A 302 -2.29 -2.92 9.49
CA ALA A 302 -1.66 -4.18 9.07
C ALA A 302 -2.33 -4.80 7.82
N HIS A 303 -2.39 -6.14 7.76
CA HIS A 303 -2.89 -6.92 6.63
C HIS A 303 -4.33 -6.61 6.23
N LEU A 304 -5.20 -6.36 7.21
CA LEU A 304 -6.59 -6.01 6.96
C LEU A 304 -6.69 -4.70 6.17
N ALA A 305 -6.06 -3.64 6.69
CA ALA A 305 -6.06 -2.35 6.02
C ALA A 305 -5.29 -2.38 4.70
N LEU A 306 -4.24 -3.22 4.57
CA LEU A 306 -3.56 -3.42 3.30
C LEU A 306 -4.53 -3.99 2.26
N MET A 307 -5.24 -5.08 2.57
CA MET A 307 -6.21 -5.67 1.64
C MET A 307 -7.28 -4.65 1.22
N ASP A 308 -7.81 -3.89 2.19
CA ASP A 308 -8.77 -2.82 1.93
C ASP A 308 -8.17 -1.70 1.06
N MET A 309 -6.90 -1.33 1.24
CA MET A 309 -6.21 -0.37 0.39
C MET A 309 -6.10 -0.86 -1.06
N LEU A 310 -5.81 -2.14 -1.28
CA LEU A 310 -5.74 -2.71 -2.64
C LEU A 310 -7.12 -2.70 -3.31
N LEU A 311 -8.16 -3.11 -2.56
CA LEU A 311 -9.54 -3.07 -3.05
C LEU A 311 -10.00 -1.64 -3.33
N ALA A 312 -9.80 -0.71 -2.40
CA ALA A 312 -10.12 0.70 -2.55
C ALA A 312 -9.43 1.29 -3.79
N THR A 313 -8.15 0.99 -3.98
CA THR A 313 -7.38 1.42 -5.16
C THR A 313 -8.02 0.90 -6.44
N LYS A 314 -8.38 -0.39 -6.50
CA LYS A 314 -9.03 -0.94 -7.69
C LYS A 314 -10.42 -0.32 -7.92
N MET A 315 -11.20 -0.11 -6.87
CA MET A 315 -12.50 0.55 -6.94
C MET A 315 -12.38 1.99 -7.47
N ILE A 316 -11.36 2.75 -7.03
CA ILE A 316 -11.04 4.10 -7.52
C ILE A 316 -10.66 4.07 -9.00
N GLN A 317 -9.79 3.13 -9.40
CA GLN A 317 -9.36 2.96 -10.80
C GLN A 317 -10.55 2.62 -11.72
N LEU A 318 -11.50 1.82 -11.23
CA LEU A 318 -12.75 1.48 -11.91
C LEU A 318 -13.80 2.60 -11.83
N GLY A 319 -13.58 3.63 -11.01
CA GLY A 319 -14.51 4.75 -10.81
C GLY A 319 -15.79 4.39 -10.06
N LEU A 320 -15.80 3.32 -9.26
CA LEU A 320 -17.01 2.80 -8.61
C LEU A 320 -17.57 3.74 -7.53
N HIS A 321 -16.80 4.71 -7.05
CA HIS A 321 -17.22 5.71 -6.07
C HIS A 321 -17.78 6.99 -6.70
N LYS A 322 -17.57 7.22 -8.00
CA LYS A 322 -17.84 8.52 -8.66
C LYS A 322 -19.30 8.97 -8.58
N ASP A 323 -20.24 8.06 -8.81
CA ASP A 323 -21.67 8.40 -8.78
C ASP A 323 -22.11 8.78 -7.36
N LYS A 324 -21.61 8.08 -6.34
CA LYS A 324 -21.83 8.43 -4.94
C LYS A 324 -21.25 9.81 -4.61
N ALA A 325 -20.00 10.06 -5.00
CA ALA A 325 -19.33 11.34 -4.76
C ALA A 325 -20.09 12.52 -5.39
N LYS A 326 -20.57 12.36 -6.64
CA LYS A 326 -21.34 13.39 -7.35
C LYS A 326 -22.66 13.71 -6.65
N LEU A 327 -23.36 12.70 -6.15
CA LEU A 327 -24.61 12.89 -5.42
C LEU A 327 -24.38 13.51 -4.05
N LEU A 328 -23.30 13.13 -3.37
CA LEU A 328 -22.88 13.75 -2.11
C LEU A 328 -22.58 15.24 -2.31
N ALA A 329 -21.80 15.60 -3.34
CA ALA A 329 -21.53 16.99 -3.70
C ALA A 329 -22.82 17.79 -3.90
N ALA A 330 -23.74 17.28 -4.76
CA ALA A 330 -24.98 17.97 -5.07
C ALA A 330 -25.93 18.10 -3.86
N HIS A 331 -25.87 17.18 -2.90
CA HIS A 331 -26.61 17.30 -1.65
C HIS A 331 -26.02 18.40 -0.77
N TYR A 332 -24.71 18.41 -0.59
CA TYR A 332 -24.03 19.39 0.26
C TYR A 332 -24.04 20.80 -0.34
N ASP A 333 -24.05 20.93 -1.68
CA ASP A 333 -24.28 22.23 -2.33
C ASP A 333 -25.62 22.85 -1.90
N LYS A 334 -26.67 22.03 -1.74
CA LYS A 334 -27.98 22.48 -1.26
C LYS A 334 -28.02 22.70 0.24
N PHE A 335 -27.25 21.92 1.00
CA PHE A 335 -27.20 22.02 2.46
C PHE A 335 -26.36 23.21 2.96
N ALA A 336 -25.37 23.63 2.17
CA ALA A 336 -24.37 24.63 2.51
C ALA A 336 -24.90 25.91 3.18
N PRO A 337 -26.00 26.55 2.73
CA PRO A 337 -26.52 27.76 3.38
C PRO A 337 -26.95 27.58 4.84
N SER A 338 -27.28 26.34 5.24
CA SER A 338 -27.71 26.01 6.59
C SER A 338 -26.64 25.31 7.42
N TYR A 339 -25.51 24.92 6.81
CA TYR A 339 -24.50 24.06 7.43
C TYR A 339 -23.95 24.66 8.72
N ASP A 340 -23.48 25.91 8.70
CA ASP A 340 -22.86 26.55 9.86
C ASP A 340 -23.81 26.67 11.06
N GLY A 341 -25.10 26.90 10.81
CA GLY A 341 -26.11 26.92 11.87
C GLY A 341 -26.27 25.55 12.51
N ASN A 342 -26.40 24.49 11.70
CA ASN A 342 -26.49 23.11 12.18
C ASN A 342 -25.22 22.67 12.91
N TRP A 343 -24.04 23.00 12.37
CA TRP A 343 -22.75 22.72 12.98
C TRP A 343 -22.60 23.40 14.34
N ARG A 344 -22.93 24.68 14.47
CA ARG A 344 -22.88 25.40 15.78
C ARG A 344 -23.83 24.80 16.81
N ALA A 345 -24.97 24.28 16.37
CA ALA A 345 -25.96 23.65 17.25
C ALA A 345 -25.59 22.21 17.63
N SER A 346 -24.69 21.55 16.88
CA SER A 346 -24.32 20.16 17.10
C SER A 346 -23.17 20.00 18.12
N GLY A 347 -23.07 18.80 18.68
CA GLY A 347 -21.94 18.37 19.50
C GLY A 347 -20.63 18.29 18.73
N LEU A 348 -20.66 18.21 17.39
CA LEU A 348 -19.44 18.19 16.56
C LEU A 348 -18.61 19.46 16.75
N CYS A 349 -19.26 20.63 16.81
CA CYS A 349 -18.60 21.89 17.12
C CYS A 349 -17.91 21.85 18.49
N LYS A 350 -18.57 21.28 19.51
CA LYS A 350 -18.01 21.14 20.87
C LYS A 350 -16.83 20.19 20.89
N VAL A 351 -16.90 19.07 20.17
CA VAL A 351 -15.79 18.13 20.01
C VAL A 351 -14.57 18.83 19.40
N GLN A 352 -14.75 19.56 18.30
CA GLN A 352 -13.66 20.28 17.65
C GLN A 352 -13.05 21.35 18.57
N GLN A 353 -13.88 22.13 19.27
CA GLN A 353 -13.43 23.13 20.25
C GLN A 353 -12.65 22.50 21.41
N PHE A 354 -13.12 21.37 21.92
CA PHE A 354 -12.44 20.63 22.98
C PHE A 354 -11.07 20.14 22.50
N LEU A 355 -10.99 19.50 21.34
CA LEU A 355 -9.74 19.00 20.79
C LEU A 355 -8.74 20.13 20.55
N ALA A 356 -9.18 21.23 19.93
CA ALA A 356 -8.32 22.40 19.67
C ALA A 356 -7.77 23.03 20.96
N ARG A 357 -8.55 23.08 22.05
CA ARG A 357 -8.07 23.61 23.34
C ARG A 357 -7.15 22.65 24.09
N THR A 358 -7.22 21.36 23.79
CA THR A 358 -6.55 20.30 24.55
C THR A 358 -5.25 19.84 23.91
N PHE A 359 -5.16 19.83 22.59
CA PHE A 359 -4.06 19.22 21.85
C PHE A 359 -3.34 20.21 20.92
N ASP A 360 -2.09 19.91 20.61
CA ASP A 360 -1.30 20.67 19.64
C ASP A 360 -1.81 20.45 18.20
N PHE A 361 -2.06 21.54 17.49
CA PHE A 361 -2.37 21.56 16.06
C PHE A 361 -1.43 22.52 15.29
N GLY A 362 -0.34 22.97 15.90
CA GLY A 362 0.61 23.89 15.27
C GLY A 362 1.41 23.23 14.13
N GLY A 363 1.46 23.91 12.99
CA GLY A 363 2.16 23.45 11.78
C GLY A 363 1.21 23.22 10.61
N GLU A 364 1.53 22.22 9.77
CA GLU A 364 0.75 21.92 8.56
C GLU A 364 -0.40 20.94 8.86
N ILE A 365 -1.63 21.29 8.45
CA ILE A 365 -2.83 20.46 8.64
C ILE A 365 -3.42 20.09 7.28
N LEU A 366 -3.77 18.81 7.09
CA LEU A 366 -4.70 18.38 6.06
C LEU A 366 -6.08 18.16 6.67
N ASP A 367 -7.07 18.92 6.21
CA ASP A 367 -8.47 18.82 6.64
C ASP A 367 -9.32 18.16 5.55
N LEU A 368 -9.75 16.93 5.82
CA LEU A 368 -10.54 16.10 4.91
C LEU A 368 -12.03 16.37 5.12
N ALA A 369 -12.73 16.69 4.03
CA ALA A 369 -14.11 17.18 4.05
C ALA A 369 -14.22 18.47 4.87
N CYS A 370 -13.43 19.48 4.50
CA CYS A 370 -13.27 20.72 5.27
C CYS A 370 -14.53 21.58 5.32
N GLY A 371 -15.51 21.32 4.46
CA GLY A 371 -16.80 21.99 4.43
C GLY A 371 -16.67 23.50 4.28
N THR A 372 -17.29 24.24 5.20
CA THR A 372 -17.26 25.71 5.27
C THR A 372 -16.06 26.28 6.04
N GLY A 373 -15.10 25.43 6.43
CA GLY A 373 -13.88 25.83 7.13
C GLY A 373 -13.97 25.82 8.66
N ALA A 374 -14.83 24.96 9.23
CA ALA A 374 -15.10 24.90 10.67
C ALA A 374 -13.84 24.64 11.51
N VAL A 375 -12.93 23.78 11.06
CA VAL A 375 -11.67 23.51 11.77
C VAL A 375 -10.81 24.78 11.82
N GLY A 376 -10.63 25.47 10.69
CA GLY A 376 -9.89 26.73 10.65
C GLY A 376 -10.48 27.79 11.57
N ARG A 377 -11.82 27.90 11.62
CA ARG A 377 -12.54 28.78 12.55
C ARG A 377 -12.16 28.48 14.00
N VAL A 378 -12.29 27.22 14.41
CA VAL A 378 -12.06 26.76 15.78
C VAL A 378 -10.61 26.93 16.21
N LEU A 379 -9.64 26.62 15.33
CA LEU A 379 -8.22 26.80 15.61
C LEU A 379 -7.86 28.28 15.79
N ASN A 380 -8.38 29.15 14.93
CA ASN A 380 -8.18 30.59 15.05
C ASN A 380 -8.80 31.14 16.35
N GLU A 381 -10.01 30.71 16.73
CA GLU A 381 -10.64 31.07 18.01
C GLU A 381 -9.83 30.59 19.23
N ALA A 382 -9.13 29.47 19.10
CA ALA A 382 -8.21 28.94 20.11
C ALA A 382 -6.83 29.63 20.11
N GLY A 383 -6.56 30.56 19.18
CA GLY A 383 -5.27 31.24 19.04
C GLY A 383 -4.16 30.35 18.48
N ILE A 384 -4.51 29.29 17.73
CA ILE A 384 -3.56 28.35 17.14
C ILE A 384 -3.23 28.79 15.72
N GLU A 385 -1.94 29.04 15.48
CA GLU A 385 -1.42 29.28 14.13
C GLU A 385 -1.18 27.95 13.42
N ALA A 386 -1.94 27.71 12.34
CA ALA A 386 -1.84 26.50 11.53
C ALA A 386 -1.94 26.84 10.04
N GLU A 387 -1.21 26.08 9.23
CA GLU A 387 -1.27 26.13 7.77
C GLU A 387 -2.17 25.02 7.25
N ILE A 388 -3.40 25.34 6.88
CA ILE A 388 -4.43 24.34 6.59
C ILE A 388 -4.61 24.15 5.08
N THR A 389 -4.51 22.91 4.61
CA THR A 389 -4.92 22.48 3.26
C THR A 389 -6.24 21.72 3.38
N GLY A 390 -7.25 22.11 2.59
CA GLY A 390 -8.56 21.47 2.58
C GLY A 390 -8.77 20.56 1.38
N ILE A 391 -9.49 19.46 1.59
CA ILE A 391 -10.14 18.65 0.55
C ILE A 391 -11.65 18.74 0.76
N GLU A 392 -12.40 19.08 -0.27
CA GLU A 392 -13.86 19.20 -0.21
C GLU A 392 -14.52 18.65 -1.48
N VAL A 393 -15.64 17.95 -1.34
CA VAL A 393 -16.37 17.36 -2.47
C VAL A 393 -17.40 18.32 -3.06
N SER A 394 -17.93 19.26 -2.26
CA SER A 394 -18.96 20.23 -2.63
C SER A 394 -18.40 21.63 -2.83
N GLU A 395 -18.55 22.18 -4.05
CA GLU A 395 -18.17 23.56 -4.32
C GLU A 395 -19.06 24.57 -3.57
N GLY A 396 -20.34 24.25 -3.37
CA GLY A 396 -21.28 25.11 -2.63
C GLY A 396 -20.84 25.34 -1.19
N MET A 397 -20.29 24.32 -0.52
CA MET A 397 -19.74 24.43 0.83
C MET A 397 -18.60 25.47 0.91
N LEU A 398 -17.75 25.55 -0.12
CA LEU A 398 -16.62 26.50 -0.16
C LEU A 398 -17.06 27.95 -0.39
N GLN A 399 -18.23 28.17 -0.98
CA GLN A 399 -18.74 29.49 -1.34
C GLN A 399 -19.59 30.13 -0.23
N CYS A 400 -20.13 29.34 0.70
CA CYS A 400 -21.05 29.82 1.72
C CYS A 400 -20.38 30.47 2.95
N SER A 401 -19.05 30.42 3.07
CA SER A 401 -18.33 30.95 4.22
C SER A 401 -17.02 31.63 3.81
N ALA A 402 -16.72 32.78 4.42
CA ALA A 402 -15.44 33.47 4.23
C ALA A 402 -14.27 32.75 4.92
N ASP A 403 -14.56 31.81 5.84
CA ASP A 403 -13.56 31.14 6.66
C ASP A 403 -12.59 30.28 5.84
N ILE A 404 -13.08 29.59 4.80
CA ILE A 404 -12.22 28.85 3.86
C ILE A 404 -11.17 29.77 3.25
N TYR A 405 -11.57 30.95 2.77
CA TYR A 405 -10.64 31.90 2.17
C TYR A 405 -9.71 32.56 3.20
N ARG A 406 -10.15 32.66 4.45
CA ARG A 406 -9.41 33.34 5.51
C ARG A 406 -8.38 32.45 6.19
N TYR A 407 -8.69 31.17 6.40
CA TYR A 407 -7.90 30.27 7.25
C TYR A 407 -7.25 29.10 6.49
N TYR A 408 -7.58 28.89 5.21
CA TYR A 408 -7.05 27.77 4.42
C TYR A 408 -6.18 28.26 3.25
N LYS A 409 -5.13 27.49 2.95
CA LYS A 409 -4.30 27.65 1.75
C LYS A 409 -5.15 27.45 0.49
N GLN A 410 -4.98 28.35 -0.47
CA GLN A 410 -5.67 28.32 -1.75
C GLN A 410 -4.75 27.76 -2.86
N PRO A 411 -5.29 27.06 -3.88
CA PRO A 411 -6.69 26.63 -3.99
C PRO A 411 -7.00 25.44 -3.07
N ILE A 412 -8.27 25.31 -2.68
CA ILE A 412 -8.80 24.08 -2.06
C ILE A 412 -8.84 22.96 -3.10
N ILE A 413 -8.57 21.72 -2.66
CA ILE A 413 -8.67 20.53 -3.51
C ILE A 413 -10.15 20.13 -3.59
N ILE A 414 -10.73 20.20 -4.79
CA ILE A 414 -12.13 19.83 -5.03
C ILE A 414 -12.19 18.37 -5.53
N GLY A 415 -12.78 17.49 -4.74
CA GLY A 415 -12.94 16.07 -5.07
C GLY A 415 -13.31 15.20 -3.87
N PRO A 416 -13.68 13.92 -4.09
CA PRO A 416 -14.00 12.99 -3.02
C PRO A 416 -12.75 12.67 -2.19
N MET A 417 -12.86 12.76 -0.85
CA MET A 417 -11.73 12.58 0.05
C MET A 417 -11.07 11.20 -0.08
N GLU A 418 -11.84 10.15 -0.39
CA GLU A 418 -11.33 8.79 -0.61
C GLU A 418 -10.43 8.65 -1.83
N GLU A 419 -10.53 9.55 -2.81
CA GLU A 419 -9.64 9.59 -3.97
C GLU A 419 -8.51 10.59 -3.76
N GLU A 420 -8.82 11.80 -3.30
CA GLU A 420 -7.86 12.89 -3.23
C GLU A 420 -6.79 12.66 -2.16
N ILE A 421 -7.12 12.04 -1.01
CA ILE A 421 -6.12 11.71 0.01
C ILE A 421 -5.07 10.72 -0.52
N MET A 422 -5.43 9.88 -1.50
CA MET A 422 -4.54 8.85 -2.02
C MET A 422 -3.38 9.42 -2.83
N VAL A 423 -3.53 10.65 -3.34
CA VAL A 423 -2.53 11.33 -4.17
C VAL A 423 -1.54 12.09 -3.29
N SER A 424 -0.26 11.68 -3.32
CA SER A 424 0.80 12.28 -2.49
C SER A 424 1.43 13.51 -3.18
N ARG A 425 0.61 14.45 -3.65
CA ARG A 425 1.09 15.70 -4.25
C ARG A 425 0.62 16.88 -3.42
N ARG A 426 1.57 17.70 -2.96
CA ARG A 426 1.23 19.08 -2.56
C ARG A 426 0.76 19.79 -3.83
N VAL A 427 -0.26 20.63 -3.72
CA VAL A 427 -0.75 21.52 -4.80
C VAL A 427 0.26 22.66 -5.05
N THR A 428 1.56 22.42 -4.89
CA THR A 428 2.60 23.41 -5.14
C THR A 428 3.27 23.09 -6.48
N GLN A 429 3.32 24.09 -7.36
CA GLN A 429 4.04 24.07 -8.64
C GLN A 429 5.58 24.01 -8.47
N GLU A 430 6.08 23.41 -7.39
CA GLU A 430 7.50 23.41 -7.11
C GLU A 430 8.20 22.25 -7.81
N LYS A 431 9.31 22.58 -8.47
CA LYS A 431 10.18 21.62 -9.14
C LYS A 431 10.63 20.54 -8.14
N PRO A 432 10.75 19.27 -8.59
CA PRO A 432 11.27 18.20 -7.76
C PRO A 432 12.79 18.39 -7.56
N SER A 433 13.21 19.24 -6.62
CA SER A 433 14.64 19.44 -6.33
C SER A 433 15.08 19.25 -4.87
N ASP A 434 14.17 19.09 -3.91
CA ASP A 434 14.59 18.83 -2.52
C ASP A 434 14.43 17.37 -2.11
N VAL A 435 15.56 16.67 -2.19
CA VAL A 435 15.78 15.33 -1.67
C VAL A 435 15.75 15.40 -0.14
N GLY A 436 14.60 15.13 0.49
CA GLY A 436 14.58 14.93 1.94
C GLY A 436 13.22 14.89 2.62
N GLN A 437 12.20 15.56 2.09
CA GLN A 437 10.84 15.45 2.60
C GLN A 437 10.06 14.43 1.77
N ALA A 438 9.44 13.45 2.42
CA ALA A 438 8.46 12.61 1.74
C ALA A 438 7.34 13.52 1.26
N ALA A 439 7.28 13.77 -0.05
CA ALA A 439 6.33 14.68 -0.66
C ALA A 439 4.89 14.37 -0.18
N GLY A 440 4.13 15.41 0.18
CA GLY A 440 2.72 15.27 0.58
C GLY A 440 2.43 14.95 2.05
N GLN A 441 3.43 14.94 2.95
CA GLN A 441 3.18 14.79 4.40
C GLN A 441 2.70 16.09 5.06
N TYR A 442 1.92 15.95 6.15
CA TYR A 442 1.38 17.02 6.99
C TYR A 442 1.71 16.74 8.46
N ASP A 443 1.76 17.77 9.32
CA ASP A 443 1.95 17.55 10.75
C ASP A 443 0.72 16.88 11.37
N HIS A 444 -0.45 17.38 11.01
CA HIS A 444 -1.73 16.88 11.50
C HIS A 444 -2.64 16.53 10.33
N ILE A 445 -3.43 15.46 10.48
CA ILE A 445 -4.52 15.14 9.55
C ILE A 445 -5.81 15.05 10.33
N VAL A 446 -6.84 15.73 9.83
CA VAL A 446 -8.14 15.80 10.48
C VAL A 446 -9.30 15.42 9.55
N CYS A 447 -10.36 14.86 10.12
CA CYS A 447 -11.62 14.62 9.41
C CYS A 447 -12.79 14.55 10.40
N PHE A 448 -13.78 15.42 10.29
CA PHE A 448 -14.87 15.53 11.26
C PHE A 448 -16.22 15.51 10.57
N GLY A 449 -17.10 14.57 10.95
CA GLY A 449 -18.49 14.51 10.46
C GLY A 449 -18.65 14.07 9.00
N ALA A 450 -17.69 13.31 8.45
CA ALA A 450 -17.74 12.86 7.05
C ALA A 450 -17.33 11.39 6.83
N LEU A 451 -16.66 10.74 7.79
CA LEU A 451 -16.16 9.38 7.60
C LEU A 451 -17.29 8.36 7.41
N HIS A 452 -18.49 8.62 7.93
CA HIS A 452 -19.67 7.77 7.72
C HIS A 452 -20.13 7.70 6.25
N PHE A 453 -19.67 8.58 5.36
CA PHE A 453 -19.94 8.48 3.93
C PHE A 453 -19.06 7.44 3.23
N LEU A 454 -18.00 6.95 3.88
CA LEU A 454 -17.11 5.98 3.28
C LEU A 454 -17.67 4.57 3.38
N GLN A 455 -17.60 3.81 2.29
CA GLN A 455 -17.79 2.37 2.42
C GLN A 455 -16.71 1.79 3.33
N PRO A 456 -16.94 0.69 4.06
CA PRO A 456 -15.97 0.17 5.02
C PRO A 456 -14.57 -0.09 4.42
N VAL A 457 -14.49 -0.49 3.15
CA VAL A 457 -13.23 -0.67 2.40
C VAL A 457 -12.49 0.67 2.24
N MET A 458 -13.21 1.71 1.79
CA MET A 458 -12.66 3.06 1.65
C MET A 458 -12.28 3.66 3.01
N PHE A 459 -13.06 3.42 4.06
CA PHE A 459 -12.76 3.90 5.41
C PHE A 459 -11.39 3.42 5.90
N ASN A 460 -11.11 2.10 5.82
CA ASN A 460 -9.82 1.55 6.24
C ASN A 460 -8.66 2.06 5.35
N ALA A 461 -8.88 2.21 4.05
CA ALA A 461 -7.88 2.75 3.13
C ALA A 461 -7.56 4.22 3.42
N VAL A 462 -8.58 5.06 3.62
CA VAL A 462 -8.43 6.48 3.98
C VAL A 462 -7.72 6.60 5.31
N LEU A 463 -8.14 5.85 6.32
CA LEU A 463 -7.52 5.88 7.64
C LEU A 463 -6.04 5.46 7.58
N ALA A 464 -5.72 4.38 6.85
CA ALA A 464 -4.34 3.99 6.62
C ALA A 464 -3.52 5.11 5.97
N LYS A 465 -4.08 5.78 4.95
CA LYS A 465 -3.42 6.90 4.28
C LYS A 465 -3.24 8.11 5.21
N MET A 466 -4.21 8.42 6.09
CA MET A 466 -4.05 9.47 7.11
C MET A 466 -2.83 9.18 8.00
N PHE A 467 -2.67 7.96 8.51
CA PHE A 467 -1.51 7.59 9.32
C PHE A 467 -0.18 7.57 8.53
N MET A 468 -0.21 7.29 7.23
CA MET A 468 0.99 7.33 6.37
C MET A 468 1.47 8.77 6.10
N LEU A 469 0.54 9.72 6.02
CA LEU A 469 0.81 11.12 5.67
C LEU A 469 1.08 12.00 6.90
N ALA A 470 0.53 11.66 8.07
CA ALA A 470 0.68 12.44 9.29
C ALA A 470 2.07 12.28 9.95
N ARG A 471 2.70 13.39 10.34
CA ARG A 471 3.99 13.41 11.05
C ARG A 471 3.82 13.41 12.57
N LYS A 472 2.80 14.10 13.08
CA LYS A 472 2.56 14.30 14.52
C LYS A 472 1.25 13.66 14.98
N SER A 473 0.11 13.95 14.34
CA SER A 473 -1.18 13.47 14.84
C SER A 473 -2.20 13.13 13.76
N VAL A 474 -3.17 12.29 14.13
CA VAL A 474 -4.40 12.04 13.37
C VAL A 474 -5.57 12.27 14.31
N SER A 475 -6.52 13.13 13.93
CA SER A 475 -7.73 13.43 14.72
C SER A 475 -8.97 13.30 13.88
N PHE A 476 -9.97 12.56 14.35
CA PHE A 476 -11.22 12.45 13.60
C PHE A 476 -12.38 12.10 14.51
N GLU A 477 -13.57 12.22 13.96
CA GLU A 477 -14.80 11.70 14.56
C GLU A 477 -15.42 10.65 13.63
N ILE A 478 -16.02 9.62 14.25
CA ILE A 478 -16.97 8.73 13.56
C ILE A 478 -18.31 8.73 14.29
N ASP A 479 -19.40 8.70 13.55
CA ASP A 479 -20.74 8.59 14.09
C ASP A 479 -21.02 7.18 14.65
N ASP A 480 -21.64 7.12 15.83
CA ASP A 480 -22.26 5.92 16.38
C ASP A 480 -23.77 5.98 16.14
N MET A 481 -24.15 5.47 14.97
CA MET A 481 -25.53 5.51 14.50
C MET A 481 -26.25 4.18 14.81
N PRO A 482 -27.44 4.22 15.44
CA PRO A 482 -28.25 3.03 15.62
C PRO A 482 -28.76 2.52 14.28
N ARG A 483 -28.92 1.19 14.15
CA ARG A 483 -29.34 0.56 12.89
C ARG A 483 -30.67 1.07 12.36
N SER A 484 -31.62 1.38 13.24
CA SER A 484 -32.91 1.97 12.84
C SER A 484 -32.76 3.32 12.13
N TYR A 485 -31.77 4.13 12.52
CA TYR A 485 -31.46 5.40 11.87
C TYR A 485 -30.81 5.18 10.51
N THR A 486 -29.84 4.27 10.39
CA THR A 486 -29.20 3.97 9.10
C THR A 486 -30.19 3.35 8.11
N ASP A 487 -31.10 2.48 8.58
CA ASP A 487 -32.16 1.89 7.76
C ASP A 487 -33.17 2.95 7.31
N PHE A 488 -33.52 3.90 8.17
CA PHE A 488 -34.35 5.05 7.80
C PHE A 488 -33.70 5.90 6.69
N LEU A 489 -32.43 6.27 6.84
CA LEU A 489 -31.71 7.05 5.83
C LEU A 489 -31.61 6.31 4.49
N LEU A 490 -31.37 4.99 4.52
CA LEU A 490 -31.35 4.17 3.33
C LEU A 490 -32.70 4.17 2.60
N ASN A 491 -33.81 4.12 3.33
CA ASN A 491 -35.15 4.17 2.75
C ASN A 491 -35.50 5.55 2.19
N LEU A 492 -35.04 6.62 2.85
CA LEU A 492 -35.32 8.00 2.43
C LEU A 492 -34.48 8.42 1.22
N CYS A 493 -33.18 8.10 1.24
CA CYS A 493 -32.19 8.66 0.32
C CYS A 493 -31.65 7.62 -0.69
N GLY A 494 -32.00 6.34 -0.55
CA GLY A 494 -31.52 5.25 -1.39
C GLY A 494 -30.07 4.83 -1.11
N GLN A 495 -29.56 3.86 -1.88
CA GLN A 495 -28.22 3.28 -1.69
C GLN A 495 -27.07 4.28 -1.93
N LEU A 496 -27.32 5.37 -2.65
CA LEU A 496 -26.31 6.35 -3.02
C LEU A 496 -26.00 7.36 -1.90
N PHE A 497 -26.82 7.40 -0.84
CA PHE A 497 -26.58 8.22 0.35
C PHE A 497 -26.42 7.37 1.63
N MET A 498 -25.91 6.15 1.47
CA MET A 498 -25.73 5.23 2.58
C MET A 498 -24.66 5.74 3.55
N ASN A 499 -25.07 5.83 4.81
CA ASN A 499 -24.27 6.16 5.98
C ASN A 499 -23.82 4.86 6.65
N TYR A 500 -22.54 4.75 6.96
CA TYR A 500 -21.93 3.56 7.56
C TYR A 500 -21.51 3.84 9.00
N ASN A 501 -21.92 2.97 9.92
CA ASN A 501 -21.39 2.97 11.28
C ASN A 501 -20.03 2.26 11.29
N HIS A 502 -18.96 3.01 11.59
CA HIS A 502 -17.58 2.52 11.56
C HIS A 502 -17.01 2.14 12.93
N VAL A 503 -17.83 2.11 13.99
CA VAL A 503 -17.37 1.77 15.35
C VAL A 503 -16.64 0.41 15.37
N GLN A 504 -17.20 -0.63 14.74
CA GLN A 504 -16.51 -1.92 14.67
C GLN A 504 -15.24 -1.87 13.79
N ALA A 505 -15.24 -1.07 12.73
CA ALA A 505 -14.12 -0.98 11.80
C ALA A 505 -12.90 -0.33 12.45
N ILE A 506 -13.08 0.75 13.24
CA ILE A 506 -11.96 1.39 13.95
C ILE A 506 -11.37 0.48 15.03
N GLU A 507 -12.19 -0.31 15.74
CA GLU A 507 -11.69 -1.29 16.71
C GLU A 507 -10.82 -2.36 16.05
N GLN A 508 -11.23 -2.84 14.86
CA GLN A 508 -10.45 -3.81 14.08
C GLN A 508 -9.18 -3.21 13.48
N PHE A 509 -9.22 -1.92 13.10
CA PHE A 509 -8.04 -1.21 12.60
C PHE A 509 -6.99 -1.03 13.71
N GLY A 510 -7.45 -0.76 14.94
CA GLY A 510 -6.60 -0.65 16.12
C GLY A 510 -5.68 0.57 16.11
N VAL A 511 -4.67 0.56 16.98
CA VAL A 511 -3.65 1.61 17.04
C VAL A 511 -2.44 1.18 16.18
N PRO A 512 -2.09 1.91 15.11
CA PRO A 512 -0.92 1.58 14.30
C PRO A 512 0.37 1.58 15.13
N LYS A 513 1.33 0.71 14.79
CA LYS A 513 2.64 0.70 15.44
C LYS A 513 3.36 2.03 15.26
N GLY A 514 3.98 2.52 16.33
CA GLY A 514 4.59 3.85 16.38
C GLY A 514 3.60 4.99 16.64
N TRP A 515 2.35 4.68 16.98
CA TRP A 515 1.31 5.63 17.37
C TRP A 515 0.73 5.27 18.74
N GLU A 516 0.11 6.25 19.38
CA GLU A 516 -0.62 6.12 20.64
C GLU A 516 -1.99 6.77 20.50
N LEU A 517 -3.04 6.11 21.01
CA LEU A 517 -4.37 6.69 21.16
C LEU A 517 -4.39 7.51 22.46
N VAL A 518 -4.28 8.83 22.36
CA VAL A 518 -4.21 9.73 23.52
C VAL A 518 -5.56 10.32 23.91
N HIS A 519 -6.56 10.21 23.03
CA HIS A 519 -7.94 10.60 23.34
C HIS A 519 -8.95 9.72 22.64
N ARG A 520 -9.96 9.30 23.41
CA ARG A 520 -11.21 8.74 22.92
C ARG A 520 -12.33 9.25 23.81
N SER A 521 -13.33 9.90 23.23
CA SER A 521 -14.57 10.24 23.93
C SER A 521 -15.79 9.79 23.13
N HIS A 522 -16.93 9.67 23.81
CA HIS A 522 -18.21 9.33 23.21
C HIS A 522 -19.19 10.44 23.55
N GLU A 523 -19.52 11.27 22.56
CA GLU A 523 -20.21 12.54 22.74
C GLU A 523 -21.54 12.55 22.01
N PHE A 524 -22.53 13.18 22.61
CA PHE A 524 -23.79 13.46 21.92
C PHE A 524 -23.56 14.48 20.81
N LEU A 525 -23.97 14.15 19.58
CA LEU A 525 -23.84 15.04 18.42
C LEU A 525 -25.13 15.82 18.16
N PHE A 526 -26.24 15.14 17.94
CA PHE A 526 -27.53 15.77 17.68
C PHE A 526 -28.69 14.78 17.82
N THR A 527 -29.91 15.28 17.96
CA THR A 527 -31.12 14.48 17.83
C THR A 527 -31.64 14.61 16.40
N SER A 528 -31.83 13.49 15.72
CA SER A 528 -32.38 13.48 14.36
C SER A 528 -33.78 14.08 14.34
N PRO A 529 -34.04 15.17 13.57
CA PRO A 529 -35.36 15.79 13.53
C PRO A 529 -36.41 14.89 12.83
N HIS A 530 -35.95 13.92 12.03
CA HIS A 530 -36.83 13.01 11.29
C HIS A 530 -37.21 11.76 12.08
N THR A 531 -36.30 11.25 12.89
CA THR A 531 -36.47 9.95 13.57
C THR A 531 -36.58 10.08 15.09
N GLY A 532 -36.20 11.23 15.66
CA GLY A 532 -36.14 11.44 17.10
C GLY A 532 -35.00 10.68 17.80
N HIS A 533 -34.16 9.97 17.05
CA HIS A 533 -33.01 9.27 17.60
C HIS A 533 -31.90 10.25 17.99
N ASP A 534 -31.33 10.04 19.17
CA ASP A 534 -30.07 10.67 19.56
C ASP A 534 -28.92 9.99 18.82
N ILE A 535 -28.12 10.82 18.13
CA ILE A 535 -26.93 10.40 17.40
C ILE A 535 -25.71 10.81 18.21
N PHE A 536 -24.86 9.84 18.50
CA PHE A 536 -23.61 10.03 19.20
C PHE A 536 -22.43 9.89 18.23
N GLY A 537 -21.25 10.30 18.67
CA GLY A 537 -20.01 10.17 17.91
C GLY A 537 -18.84 9.84 18.81
N TYR A 538 -17.88 9.09 18.28
CA TYR A 538 -16.60 8.88 18.93
C TYR A 538 -15.56 9.84 18.35
N ALA A 539 -14.99 10.68 19.20
CA ALA A 539 -13.87 11.55 18.84
C ALA A 539 -12.55 10.87 19.20
N PHE A 540 -11.59 10.87 18.28
CA PHE A 540 -10.29 10.23 18.45
C PHE A 540 -9.13 11.23 18.26
N ARG A 541 -8.08 11.06 19.07
CA ARG A 541 -6.76 11.67 18.85
C ARG A 541 -5.70 10.59 18.95
N PHE A 542 -4.95 10.43 17.86
CA PHE A 542 -3.74 9.63 17.83
C PHE A 542 -2.54 10.54 17.71
N GLU A 543 -1.48 10.23 18.45
CA GLU A 543 -0.20 10.94 18.36
C GLU A 543 0.93 9.97 18.04
N ARG A 544 1.87 10.45 17.23
CA ARG A 544 3.01 9.65 16.82
C ARG A 544 3.99 9.57 17.98
N LEU A 545 4.38 8.36 18.34
CA LEU A 545 5.36 8.14 19.38
C LEU A 545 6.70 8.80 18.99
N PRO A 546 7.38 9.48 19.92
CA PRO A 546 8.72 9.98 19.66
C PRO A 546 9.59 8.79 19.28
N LYS A 547 10.43 8.94 18.24
CA LYS A 547 11.37 7.89 17.84
C LYS A 547 12.23 7.55 19.05
N LYS A 548 11.96 6.43 19.72
CA LYS A 548 12.92 5.84 20.65
C LYS A 548 14.17 5.61 19.82
N ARG A 549 15.29 6.24 20.16
CA ARG A 549 16.60 5.74 19.73
C ARG A 549 16.64 4.30 20.24
N LEU A 550 16.41 3.33 19.37
CA LEU A 550 16.66 1.94 19.67
C LEU A 550 18.15 1.85 19.98
N ARG A 551 18.52 1.97 21.26
CA ARG A 551 19.76 1.39 21.74
C ARG A 551 19.52 -0.10 21.58
N PHE A 552 20.08 -0.68 20.53
CA PHE A 552 20.31 -2.12 20.52
C PHE A 552 20.95 -2.44 21.86
N LYS A 553 20.31 -3.30 22.66
CA LYS A 553 21.00 -3.95 23.76
C LYS A 553 22.23 -4.58 23.11
N ASP A 554 23.40 -4.13 23.53
CA ASP A 554 24.66 -4.77 23.22
C ASP A 554 24.43 -6.28 23.36
N ALA A 555 24.59 -7.01 22.25
CA ALA A 555 24.70 -8.45 22.29
C ALA A 555 25.86 -8.73 23.24
N GLY A 556 25.51 -9.18 24.44
CA GLY A 556 26.43 -9.27 25.55
C GLY A 556 27.65 -10.09 25.15
N CYS A 557 28.82 -9.48 25.26
CA CYS A 557 30.01 -10.21 25.66
C CYS A 557 29.68 -10.89 26.99
N TRP A 558 29.59 -12.21 26.99
CA TRP A 558 29.72 -13.05 28.18
C TRP A 558 30.66 -14.20 27.84
N PRO A 559 31.46 -14.64 28.83
CA PRO A 559 32.87 -15.00 28.70
C PRO A 559 33.19 -16.26 27.91
#